data_AF-A0A920HST3-F1
#
_entry.id   AF-A0A920HST3-F1
#
_cell.length_a   1.000
_cell.length_b   1.000
_cell.length_c   1.000
_cell.angle_alpha   90.00
_cell.angle_beta   90.00
_cell.angle_gamma   90.00
#
_symmetry.space_group_name_H-M   'P 1'
#
loop_
_entity.id
_entity.type
_entity.pdbx_description
1 polymer ?
#
loop_
_entity_poly.entity_id
_entity_poly.type
_entity_poly.pdbx_seq_one_letter_code
_entity_poly.pdbx_strand_id
1 'polypeptide(L)'
;MIIRSNSNAVDFAMLNEGRLIELDKEVGKNKFSVGDIFVAKIRKTIPGLNAAFVNVGHEKDGFLHYHDLGPKLLSLSKFVDQIESKK
;
A
#
# COMPACT_ATOMS: atom_id res chain seq x y z
N MET A 1 14.95 -14.90 -15.04
CA MET A 1 14.32 -14.92 -13.70
C MET A 1 13.89 -16.35 -13.39
N ILE A 2 14.24 -16.86 -12.21
CA ILE A 2 13.85 -18.18 -11.69
C ILE A 2 13.13 -17.94 -10.37
N ILE A 3 12.01 -18.64 -10.15
CA ILE A 3 11.23 -18.55 -8.92
C ILE A 3 11.16 -19.94 -8.29
N ARG A 4 11.57 -20.07 -7.02
CA ARG A 4 11.46 -21.31 -6.25
C ARG A 4 10.59 -21.06 -5.03
N SER A 5 9.44 -21.73 -4.96
CA SER A 5 8.53 -21.65 -3.81
C SER A 5 8.64 -22.90 -2.95
N ASN A 6 8.76 -22.73 -1.64
CA ASN A 6 8.60 -23.78 -0.64
C ASN A 6 7.62 -23.33 0.45
N SER A 7 7.30 -24.20 1.40
CA SER A 7 6.31 -23.91 2.45
C SER A 7 6.64 -22.71 3.34
N ASN A 8 7.90 -22.27 3.38
CA ASN A 8 8.39 -21.26 4.31
C ASN A 8 8.92 -20.01 3.62
N ALA A 9 9.24 -20.07 2.33
CA ALA A 9 9.88 -18.99 1.60
C ALA A 9 9.65 -19.08 0.08
N VAL A 10 9.72 -17.92 -0.56
CA VAL A 10 9.81 -17.79 -2.02
C VAL A 10 11.16 -17.17 -2.35
N ASP A 11 11.95 -17.87 -3.17
CA ASP A 11 13.23 -17.36 -3.66
C ASP A 11 13.05 -16.86 -5.10
N PHE A 12 13.59 -15.68 -5.40
CA PHE A 12 13.63 -15.06 -6.72
C PHE A 12 15.08 -14.90 -7.15
N ALA A 13 15.48 -15.53 -8.25
CA ALA A 13 16.82 -15.41 -8.81
C ALA A 13 16.77 -14.73 -10.18
N MET A 14 17.40 -13.57 -10.32
CA MET A 14 17.56 -12.90 -11.61
C MET A 14 18.89 -13.34 -12.24
N LEU A 15 18.84 -13.76 -13.50
CA LEU A 15 20.01 -14.18 -14.26
C LEU A 15 20.21 -13.23 -15.44
N ASN A 16 21.46 -12.90 -15.74
CA ASN A 16 21.88 -12.27 -16.98
C ASN A 16 22.87 -13.19 -17.70
N GLU A 17 22.55 -13.61 -18.92
CA GLU A 17 23.39 -14.54 -19.71
C GLU A 17 23.78 -15.82 -18.95
N GLY A 18 22.84 -16.39 -18.19
CA GLY A 18 23.07 -17.60 -17.39
C GLY A 18 23.90 -17.39 -16.12
N ARG A 19 24.40 -16.16 -15.87
CA ARG A 19 25.07 -15.79 -14.62
C ARG A 19 24.06 -15.16 -13.66
N LEU A 20 24.11 -15.56 -12.39
CA LEU A 20 23.28 -14.98 -11.34
C LEU A 20 23.69 -13.53 -11.07
N ILE A 21 22.71 -12.62 -11.12
CA ILE A 21 22.93 -11.20 -10.84
C ILE A 21 22.22 -10.73 -9.56
N GLU A 22 21.11 -11.36 -9.17
CA GLU A 22 20.36 -11.02 -7.96
C GLU A 22 19.66 -12.26 -7.41
N LEU A 23 19.61 -12.42 -6.08
CA LEU A 23 18.89 -13.49 -5.40
C LEU A 23 18.18 -12.91 -4.17
N ASP A 24 16.86 -12.78 -4.27
CA ASP A 24 15.99 -12.37 -3.17
C ASP A 24 15.31 -13.59 -2.55
N LYS A 25 15.15 -13.54 -1.23
CA LYS A 25 14.45 -14.57 -0.48
C LYS A 25 13.42 -13.94 0.43
N GLU A 26 12.16 -14.13 0.07
CA GLU A 26 11.03 -13.68 0.86
C GLU A 26 10.68 -14.76 1.89
N VAL A 27 10.92 -14.48 3.17
CA VAL A 27 10.61 -15.38 4.29
C VAL A 27 9.47 -14.80 5.13
N GLY A 28 8.34 -15.48 5.14
CA GLY A 28 7.21 -15.11 6.00
C GLY A 28 6.42 -13.88 5.53
N LYS A 29 5.18 -13.81 6.01
CA LYS A 29 4.17 -12.82 5.61
C LYS A 29 4.40 -11.49 6.33
N ASN A 30 5.26 -10.62 5.78
CA ASN A 30 5.16 -9.21 6.12
C ASN A 30 3.84 -8.69 5.54
N LYS A 31 2.86 -8.39 6.40
CA LYS A 31 1.52 -7.97 5.96
C LYS A 31 1.48 -6.54 5.42
N PHE A 32 2.56 -5.78 5.66
CA PHE A 32 2.69 -4.37 5.31
C PHE A 32 4.11 -4.09 4.84
N SER A 33 4.21 -3.50 3.66
CA SER A 33 5.43 -3.05 3.02
C SER A 33 5.27 -1.60 2.55
N VAL A 34 6.39 -0.89 2.40
CA VAL A 34 6.38 0.46 1.83
C VAL A 34 5.91 0.36 0.38
N GLY A 35 4.90 1.16 0.03
CA GLY A 35 4.30 1.16 -1.31
C GLY A 35 3.02 0.34 -1.44
N ASP A 36 2.63 -0.40 -0.40
CA ASP A 36 1.34 -1.09 -0.37
C ASP A 36 0.17 -0.09 -0.45
N ILE A 37 -0.87 -0.49 -1.17
CA ILE A 37 -2.09 0.30 -1.35
C ILE A 37 -3.24 -0.40 -0.64
N PHE A 38 -3.89 0.32 0.28
CA PHE A 38 -5.00 -0.20 1.08
C PHE A 38 -6.29 0.60 0.88
N VAL A 39 -7.42 -0.08 0.94
CA VAL A 39 -8.72 0.57 1.15
C VAL A 39 -8.89 0.79 2.65
N ALA A 40 -8.99 2.04 3.06
CA ALA A 40 -9.03 2.44 4.47
C ALA A 40 -10.30 3.21 4.81
N LYS A 41 -10.66 3.24 6.10
CA LYS A 41 -11.73 4.12 6.61
C LYS A 41 -11.17 5.10 7.62
N ILE A 42 -11.61 6.36 7.55
CA ILE A 42 -11.27 7.37 8.55
C ILE A 42 -11.85 6.92 9.89
N ARG A 43 -10.99 6.81 10.91
CA ARG A 43 -11.41 6.50 12.29
C ARG A 43 -11.62 7.76 13.11
N LYS A 44 -10.71 8.73 13.01
CA LYS A 44 -10.77 9.98 13.79
C LYS A 44 -10.04 11.11 13.08
N THR A 45 -10.62 12.30 13.03
CA THR A 45 -9.95 13.54 12.58
C THR A 45 -9.31 14.27 13.76
N ILE A 46 -8.18 14.94 13.52
CA ILE A 46 -7.46 15.75 14.50
C ILE A 46 -7.20 17.12 13.88
N PRO A 47 -8.12 18.09 14.08
CA PRO A 47 -7.97 19.43 13.51
C PRO A 47 -6.70 20.14 13.95
N GLY A 48 -6.27 19.96 15.21
CA GLY A 48 -5.04 20.55 15.73
C GLY A 48 -3.75 20.10 15.03
N LEU A 49 -3.81 19.01 14.24
CA LEU A 49 -2.70 18.50 13.44
C LEU A 49 -3.01 18.52 11.93
N ASN A 50 -4.15 19.06 11.51
CA ASN A 50 -4.63 18.99 10.13
C ASN A 50 -4.51 17.57 9.53
N ALA A 51 -4.90 16.56 10.31
CA ALA A 51 -4.67 15.15 9.96
C ALA A 51 -5.84 14.25 10.39
N ALA A 52 -5.81 13.00 9.94
CA ALA A 52 -6.74 11.96 10.34
C ALA A 52 -6.02 10.64 10.63
N PHE A 53 -6.52 9.89 11.61
CA PHE A 53 -6.19 8.49 11.80
C PHE A 53 -7.10 7.62 10.91
N VAL A 54 -6.49 6.74 10.14
CA VAL A 54 -7.14 5.86 9.16
C VAL A 54 -6.95 4.39 9.55
N ASN A 55 -8.05 3.65 9.59
CA ASN A 55 -8.03 2.22 9.85
C ASN A 55 -7.79 1.46 8.53
N VAL A 56 -6.67 0.75 8.48
CA VAL A 56 -6.24 -0.08 7.33
C VAL A 56 -6.36 -1.59 7.62
N GLY A 57 -7.03 -1.99 8.70
CA GLY A 57 -7.14 -3.38 9.12
C GLY A 57 -5.94 -3.91 9.93
N HIS A 58 -5.10 -3.00 10.44
CA HIS A 58 -3.99 -3.32 11.34
C HIS A 58 -4.31 -2.95 12.79
N GLU A 59 -3.52 -3.45 13.74
CA GLU A 59 -3.66 -3.15 15.18
C GLU A 59 -3.52 -1.64 15.47
N LYS A 60 -2.65 -0.97 14.69
CA LYS A 60 -2.43 0.48 14.77
C LYS A 60 -3.03 1.17 13.55
N ASP A 61 -3.71 2.30 13.79
CA ASP A 61 -4.21 3.15 12.72
C ASP A 61 -3.05 3.85 12.00
N GLY A 62 -3.21 4.02 10.69
CA GLY A 62 -2.35 4.88 9.89
C GLY A 62 -2.61 6.35 10.19
N PHE A 63 -1.60 7.18 10.00
CA PHE A 63 -1.71 8.64 10.12
C PHE A 63 -1.69 9.25 8.72
N LEU A 64 -2.67 10.10 8.41
CA LEU A 64 -2.82 10.75 7.11
C LEU A 64 -2.88 12.26 7.31
N HIS A 65 -1.83 12.97 6.89
CA HIS A 65 -1.78 14.42 6.97
C HIS A 65 -2.42 15.06 5.74
N TYR A 66 -2.99 16.26 5.85
CA TYR A 66 -3.73 16.88 4.74
C TYR A 66 -2.88 17.12 3.48
N HIS A 67 -1.58 17.39 3.64
CA HIS A 67 -0.67 17.55 2.51
C HIS A 67 -0.46 16.25 1.71
N ASP A 68 -0.62 15.09 2.34
CA ASP A 68 -0.43 13.79 1.69
C ASP A 68 -1.56 13.46 0.71
N LEU A 69 -2.70 14.16 0.78
CA LEU A 69 -3.83 14.01 -0.14
C LEU A 69 -3.51 14.51 -1.55
N GLY A 70 -2.51 15.39 -1.68
CA GLY A 70 -2.06 15.95 -2.93
C GLY A 70 -3.04 16.95 -3.57
N PRO A 71 -2.59 17.68 -4.60
CA PRO A 71 -3.34 18.78 -5.20
C PRO A 71 -4.57 18.31 -6.01
N LYS A 72 -4.65 17.03 -6.36
CA LYS A 72 -5.71 16.47 -7.21
C LYS A 72 -6.92 15.95 -6.43
N LEU A 73 -6.92 16.03 -5.10
CA LEU A 73 -7.97 15.49 -4.25
C LEU A 73 -9.37 15.93 -4.67
N LEU A 74 -9.56 17.23 -4.97
CA LEU A 74 -10.87 17.77 -5.36
C LEU A 74 -11.39 17.15 -6.67
N SER A 75 -10.52 16.93 -7.65
CA SER A 75 -10.90 16.29 -8.92
C SER A 75 -11.23 14.82 -8.72
N LEU A 76 -10.48 14.13 -7.86
CA LEU A 76 -10.73 12.73 -7.51
C LEU A 76 -12.06 12.56 -6.77
N SER A 77 -12.36 13.44 -5.81
CA SER A 77 -13.66 13.42 -5.09
C SER A 77 -14.81 13.59 -6.07
N LYS A 78 -14.77 14.61 -6.94
CA LYS A 78 -15.79 14.82 -7.97
C LYS A 78 -16.00 13.61 -8.87
N PHE A 79 -14.91 12.94 -9.25
CA PHE A 79 -14.97 11.72 -10.07
C PHE A 79 -15.64 10.57 -9.32
N VAL A 80 -15.33 10.36 -8.05
CA VAL A 80 -15.97 9.35 -7.20
C VAL A 80 -17.48 9.62 -7.08
N ASP A 81 -17.87 10.86 -6.77
CA ASP A 81 -19.28 11.26 -6.65
C ASP A 81 -20.07 11.01 -7.95
N GLN A 82 -19.45 11.26 -9.11
CA GLN A 82 -20.04 11.01 -10.43
C GLN A 82 -20.21 9.52 -10.73
N ILE A 83 -19.35 8.66 -10.22
CA ILE A 83 -19.48 7.21 -10.40
C ILE A 83 -20.57 6.66 -9.48
N GLU A 84 -20.62 7.12 -8.23
CA GLU A 84 -21.63 6.68 -7.26
C GLU A 84 -23.04 7.09 -7.67
N SER A 85 -23.23 8.31 -8.20
CA SER A 85 -24.54 8.81 -8.65
C SER A 85 -25.08 8.16 -9.94
N LYS A 86 -24.24 7.43 -10.69
CA LYS A 86 -24.66 6.65 -11.87
C LYS A 86 -25.14 5.23 -11.54
N LYS A 87 -25.19 4.90 -10.25
CA LYS A 87 -25.67 3.61 -9.73
C LYS A 87 -27.11 3.73 -9.26
#